data_AF-A0A9P0BDC8-F1
#
_entry.id   AF-A0A9P0BDC8-F1
#
_cell.length_a   1.000
_cell.length_b   1.000
_cell.length_c   1.000
_cell.angle_alpha   90.00
_cell.angle_beta   90.00
_cell.angle_gamma   90.00
#
_symmetry.space_group_name_H-M   'P 1'
#
loop_
_entity.id
_entity.type
_entity.pdbx_description
1 polymer ?
#
loop_
_entity_poly.entity_id
_entity_poly.type
_entity_poly.pdbx_seq_one_letter_code
_entity_poly.pdbx_strand_id
1 'polypeptide(L)'
;MIFVWPTGINYEKVLLLVSDAAPYMVKAGAGFKLMYSKMIHLTCLVHGVHRVAETIRSLYPTVNTIISNVKNVFVKAPSRVAHFKKMEPDLQLPPQPILTRWGTWLNGAFYYADNFKKIREILESLDEDDAASIVDAKKAMSTRGVKDDLVYIKCHFQFLIQTIATLETKDQSLSVSLNIIKTLYQNIEKAPRKVAKEVLKKMKNVLEKNPGYEKLVKINKLLNGD
;
A
#
# COMPACT_ATOMS: atom_id res chain seq x y z
N MET A 1 -30.72 11.28 14.48
CA MET A 1 -29.48 11.66 15.19
C MET A 1 -29.32 10.68 16.34
N ILE A 2 -28.32 9.79 16.30
CA ILE A 2 -28.06 8.89 17.43
C ILE A 2 -27.21 9.70 18.41
N PHE A 3 -27.80 10.06 19.55
CA PHE A 3 -27.04 10.61 20.66
C PHE A 3 -26.29 9.45 21.32
N VAL A 4 -24.95 9.49 21.29
CA VAL A 4 -24.09 8.49 21.96
C VAL A 4 -24.38 8.44 23.46
N TRP A 5 -24.86 9.55 24.03
CA TRP A 5 -25.29 9.65 25.43
C TRP A 5 -26.64 10.36 25.56
N PRO A 6 -27.61 9.79 26.30
CA PRO A 6 -28.95 10.38 26.47
C PRO A 6 -28.96 11.72 27.21
N THR A 7 -27.96 11.97 28.07
CA THR A 7 -27.91 13.13 28.98
C THR A 7 -26.89 14.18 28.57
N GLY A 8 -26.45 14.19 27.30
CA GLY A 8 -25.42 15.10 26.80
C GLY A 8 -24.01 14.49 26.73
N ILE A 9 -23.05 15.24 26.19
CA ILE A 9 -21.70 14.74 25.88
C ILE A 9 -20.91 14.45 27.16
N ASN A 10 -20.38 13.23 27.27
CA ASN A 10 -19.45 12.88 28.34
C ASN A 10 -18.01 12.99 27.83
N TYR A 11 -17.42 14.17 27.97
CA TYR A 11 -16.09 14.50 27.45
C TYR A 11 -14.99 13.55 27.97
N GLU A 12 -15.10 13.10 29.21
CA GLU A 12 -14.13 12.21 29.84
C GLU A 12 -14.21 10.75 29.37
N LYS A 13 -15.32 10.37 28.73
CA LYS A 13 -15.52 9.03 28.15
C LYS A 13 -15.06 8.92 26.70
N VAL A 14 -14.62 10.01 26.06
CA VAL A 14 -14.00 9.98 24.73
C VAL A 14 -12.52 9.64 24.89
N LEU A 15 -12.17 8.37 24.65
CA LEU A 15 -10.82 7.85 24.92
C LEU A 15 -9.92 7.77 23.68
N LEU A 16 -10.51 7.63 22.49
CA LEU A 16 -9.75 7.40 21.26
C LEU A 16 -10.40 8.14 20.08
N LEU A 17 -9.58 8.88 19.35
CA LEU A 17 -9.91 9.43 18.05
C LEU A 17 -8.98 8.80 17.02
N VAL A 18 -9.54 8.08 16.05
CA VAL A 18 -8.81 7.57 14.90
C VAL A 18 -9.15 8.40 13.68
N SER A 19 -8.16 9.02 13.04
CA SER A 19 -8.34 9.83 11.83
C SER A 19 -7.32 9.48 10.76
N ASP A 20 -7.45 10.03 9.55
CA ASP A 20 -6.32 10.04 8.62
C ASP A 20 -5.16 10.94 9.15
N ALA A 21 -4.03 10.90 8.44
CA ALA A 21 -2.83 11.67 8.77
C ALA A 21 -2.74 13.01 8.01
N ALA A 22 -3.83 13.50 7.44
CA ALA A 22 -3.86 14.80 6.77
C ALA A 22 -3.56 15.92 7.77
N PRO A 23 -2.82 16.98 7.38
CA PRO A 23 -2.42 18.02 8.31
C PRO A 23 -3.57 18.68 9.09
N TYR A 24 -4.72 18.87 8.44
CA TYR A 24 -5.90 19.44 9.08
C TYR A 24 -6.53 18.48 10.11
N MET A 25 -6.54 17.17 9.86
CA MET A 25 -7.02 16.17 10.83
C MET A 25 -6.10 16.07 12.03
N VAL A 26 -4.78 16.17 11.83
CA VAL A 26 -3.81 16.23 12.92
C VAL A 26 -4.01 17.47 13.77
N LYS A 27 -4.21 18.63 13.13
CA LYS A 27 -4.50 19.89 13.84
C LYS A 27 -5.84 19.82 14.59
N ALA A 28 -6.88 19.24 13.99
CA ALA A 28 -8.18 19.05 14.62
C ALA A 28 -8.09 18.11 15.82
N GLY A 29 -7.41 16.97 15.70
CA GLY A 29 -7.19 16.03 16.80
C GLY A 29 -6.47 16.68 18.00
N ALA A 30 -5.47 17.52 17.73
CA ALA A 30 -4.81 18.31 18.76
C ALA A 30 -5.75 19.31 19.44
N GLY A 31 -6.60 20.01 18.67
CA GLY A 31 -7.62 20.92 19.22
C GLY A 31 -8.68 20.21 20.05
N PHE A 32 -9.18 19.07 19.59
CA PHE A 32 -10.16 18.25 20.31
C PHE A 32 -9.64 17.77 21.66
N LYS A 33 -8.34 17.49 21.76
CA LYS A 33 -7.72 17.07 23.02
C LYS A 33 -7.82 18.12 24.14
N LEU A 34 -8.05 19.39 23.82
CA LEU A 34 -8.33 20.45 24.80
C LEU A 34 -9.68 20.25 25.49
N MET A 35 -10.68 19.73 24.76
CA MET A 35 -12.02 19.44 25.29
C MET A 35 -12.12 18.00 25.83
N TYR A 36 -11.41 17.06 25.20
CA TYR A 36 -11.40 15.64 25.55
C TYR A 36 -10.04 15.28 26.13
N SER A 37 -9.81 15.65 27.40
CA SER A 37 -8.50 15.61 28.07
C SER A 37 -7.86 14.20 28.07
N LYS A 38 -8.68 13.15 28.19
CA LYS A 38 -8.29 11.73 28.19
C LYS A 38 -8.14 11.10 26.80
N MET A 39 -8.53 11.83 25.75
CA MET A 39 -8.53 11.29 24.39
C MET A 39 -7.10 11.11 23.85
N ILE A 40 -6.85 9.92 23.31
CA ILE A 40 -5.68 9.63 22.49
C ILE A 40 -6.06 9.89 21.04
N HIS A 41 -5.32 10.77 20.37
CA HIS A 41 -5.42 10.92 18.91
C HIS A 41 -4.43 9.98 18.23
N LEU A 42 -4.96 9.06 17.44
CA LEU A 42 -4.22 8.09 16.63
C LEU A 42 -4.48 8.40 15.15
N THR A 43 -3.42 8.57 14.36
CA THR A 43 -3.59 8.56 12.91
C THR A 43 -3.64 7.12 12.39
N CYS A 44 -4.47 6.89 11.37
CA CYS A 44 -4.80 5.57 10.85
C CYS A 44 -3.53 4.83 10.42
N LEU A 45 -3.28 3.69 11.07
CA LEU A 45 -2.09 2.87 10.80
C LEU A 45 -2.12 2.31 9.39
N VAL A 46 -3.29 1.93 8.87
CA VAL A 46 -3.43 1.41 7.50
C VAL A 46 -3.05 2.47 6.47
N HIS A 47 -3.51 3.71 6.65
CA HIS A 47 -3.05 4.84 5.81
C HIS A 47 -1.54 5.04 5.95
N GLY A 48 -0.99 4.88 7.15
CA GLY A 48 0.46 4.84 7.37
C GLY A 48 1.19 3.79 6.52
N VAL A 49 0.72 2.55 6.54
CA VAL A 49 1.26 1.43 5.74
C VAL A 49 1.10 1.70 4.24
N HIS A 50 -0.03 2.25 3.80
CA HIS A 50 -0.23 2.63 2.40
C HIS A 50 0.81 3.67 1.94
N ARG A 51 1.16 4.66 2.77
CA ARG A 51 2.22 5.64 2.45
C ARG A 51 3.61 5.01 2.34
N VAL A 52 3.84 3.87 3.00
CA VAL A 52 5.06 3.07 2.84
C VAL A 52 5.04 2.38 1.47
N ALA A 53 3.91 1.80 1.06
CA ALA A 53 3.73 1.23 -0.29
C ALA A 53 3.94 2.27 -1.40
N GLU A 54 3.44 3.50 -1.22
CA GLU A 54 3.68 4.60 -2.17
C GLU A 54 5.16 5.01 -2.26
N THR A 55 5.90 4.88 -1.16
CA THR A 55 7.34 5.12 -1.17
C THR A 55 8.06 4.05 -2.00
N ILE A 56 7.67 2.78 -1.86
CA ILE A 56 8.20 1.70 -2.72
C ILE A 56 7.93 2.03 -4.18
N ARG A 57 6.69 2.38 -4.56
CA ARG A 57 6.38 2.80 -5.93
C ARG A 57 7.29 3.91 -6.44
N SER A 58 7.51 4.95 -5.64
CA SER A 58 8.35 6.09 -6.03
C SER A 58 9.82 5.72 -6.26
N LEU A 59 10.31 4.64 -5.63
CA LEU A 59 11.67 4.14 -5.77
C LEU A 59 11.88 3.27 -7.02
N TYR A 60 10.79 2.87 -7.70
CA TYR A 60 10.84 2.03 -8.90
C TYR A 60 10.11 2.67 -10.09
N PRO A 61 10.65 3.78 -10.65
CA PRO A 61 10.03 4.50 -11.76
C PRO A 61 9.83 3.61 -13.00
N THR A 62 10.79 2.73 -13.34
CA THR A 62 10.67 1.82 -14.48
C THR A 62 9.53 0.82 -14.30
N VAL A 63 9.37 0.25 -13.10
CA VAL A 63 8.24 -0.65 -12.79
C VAL A 63 6.91 0.12 -12.88
N ASN A 64 6.88 1.37 -12.41
CA ASN A 64 5.72 2.23 -12.55
C ASN A 64 5.36 2.50 -14.04
N THR A 65 6.37 2.68 -14.90
CA THR A 65 6.20 2.81 -16.35
C THR A 65 5.62 1.53 -16.95
N ILE A 66 6.13 0.35 -16.59
CA ILE A 66 5.55 -0.94 -17.04
C ILE A 66 4.07 -1.02 -16.67
N ILE A 67 3.74 -0.81 -15.39
CA ILE A 67 2.37 -0.93 -14.90
C ILE A 67 1.42 0.03 -15.62
N SER A 68 1.88 1.24 -15.93
CA SER A 68 1.07 2.26 -16.59
C SER A 68 0.93 2.04 -18.10
N ASN A 69 2.03 1.71 -18.79
CA ASN A 69 2.04 1.63 -20.26
C ASN A 69 1.51 0.30 -20.77
N VAL A 70 1.86 -0.82 -20.14
CA VAL A 70 1.31 -2.12 -20.55
C VAL A 70 -0.19 -2.17 -20.37
N LYS A 71 -0.73 -1.50 -19.33
CA LYS A 71 -2.17 -1.26 -19.21
C LYS A 71 -2.72 -0.54 -20.44
N ASN A 72 -2.10 0.57 -20.83
CA ASN A 72 -2.59 1.41 -21.94
C ASN A 72 -2.59 0.68 -23.30
N VAL A 73 -1.72 -0.33 -23.48
CA VAL A 73 -1.76 -1.20 -24.66
C VAL A 73 -3.14 -1.87 -24.79
N PHE A 74 -3.73 -2.37 -23.71
CA PHE A 74 -4.99 -3.14 -23.79
C PHE A 74 -6.25 -2.32 -23.53
N VAL A 75 -6.12 -1.12 -22.95
CA VAL A 75 -7.26 -0.23 -22.68
C VAL A 75 -7.90 0.23 -24.00
N LYS A 76 -9.21 0.02 -24.12
CA LYS A 76 -10.02 0.42 -25.30
C LYS A 76 -9.50 -0.15 -26.64
N ALA A 77 -8.81 -1.29 -26.62
CA ALA A 77 -8.30 -1.95 -27.81
C ALA A 77 -8.78 -3.40 -27.89
N PRO A 78 -10.02 -3.65 -28.37
CA PRO A 78 -10.60 -4.99 -28.41
C PRO A 78 -9.77 -6.00 -29.22
N SER A 79 -9.17 -5.56 -30.33
CA SER A 79 -8.28 -6.40 -31.15
C SER A 79 -7.07 -6.91 -30.36
N ARG A 80 -6.38 -6.01 -29.63
CA ARG A 80 -5.23 -6.36 -28.80
C ARG A 80 -5.62 -7.21 -27.59
N VAL A 81 -6.80 -7.00 -27.02
CA VAL A 81 -7.36 -7.87 -25.96
C VAL A 81 -7.66 -9.27 -26.51
N ALA A 82 -8.27 -9.36 -27.69
CA ALA A 82 -8.53 -10.65 -28.34
C ALA A 82 -7.22 -11.39 -28.67
N HIS A 83 -6.21 -10.67 -29.16
CA HIS A 83 -4.87 -11.21 -29.40
C HIS A 83 -4.20 -11.71 -28.12
N PHE A 84 -4.22 -10.90 -27.04
CA PHE A 84 -3.78 -11.30 -25.71
C PHE A 84 -4.43 -12.62 -25.28
N LYS A 85 -5.76 -12.71 -25.40
CA LYS A 85 -6.53 -13.89 -24.99
C LYS A 85 -6.34 -15.09 -25.90
N LYS A 86 -5.94 -14.88 -27.15
CA LYS A 86 -5.56 -15.97 -28.07
C LYS A 86 -4.22 -16.58 -27.65
N MET A 87 -3.24 -15.75 -27.26
CA MET A 87 -1.93 -16.22 -26.84
C MET A 87 -1.94 -16.81 -25.42
N GLU A 88 -2.67 -16.18 -24.51
CA GLU A 88 -2.75 -16.57 -23.09
C GLU A 88 -4.22 -16.56 -22.62
N PRO A 89 -5.01 -17.61 -22.96
CA PRO A 89 -6.44 -17.66 -22.66
C PRO A 89 -6.76 -17.51 -21.17
N ASP A 90 -6.00 -18.24 -20.34
CA ASP A 90 -6.21 -18.34 -18.89
C ASP A 90 -5.63 -17.15 -18.11
N LEU A 91 -4.72 -16.38 -18.72
CA LEU A 91 -4.11 -15.24 -18.06
C LEU A 91 -5.10 -14.08 -17.97
N GLN A 92 -5.29 -13.52 -16.79
CA GLN A 92 -6.10 -12.30 -16.64
C GLN A 92 -5.42 -11.11 -17.32
N LEU A 93 -6.20 -10.15 -17.82
CA LEU A 93 -5.60 -8.92 -18.36
C LEU A 93 -4.80 -8.19 -17.27
N PRO A 94 -3.76 -7.43 -17.65
CA PRO A 94 -2.96 -6.70 -16.68
C PRO A 94 -3.84 -5.83 -15.76
N PRO A 95 -3.63 -5.88 -14.44
CA PRO A 95 -4.49 -5.22 -13.49
C PRO A 95 -4.42 -3.71 -13.68
N GLN A 96 -5.55 -3.03 -13.50
CA GLN A 96 -5.60 -1.58 -13.50
C GLN A 96 -5.44 -1.07 -12.06
N PRO A 97 -4.34 -0.37 -11.72
CA PRO A 97 -4.24 0.26 -10.42
C PRO A 97 -5.38 1.26 -10.27
N ILE A 98 -6.11 1.15 -9.17
CA ILE A 98 -7.15 2.11 -8.81
C ILE A 98 -6.48 3.07 -7.85
N LEU A 99 -6.32 4.34 -8.28
CA LEU A 99 -5.64 5.38 -7.51
C LEU A 99 -6.17 5.52 -6.08
N THR A 100 -7.48 5.28 -5.88
CA THR A 100 -8.14 5.41 -4.59
C THR A 100 -8.12 4.13 -3.73
N ARG A 101 -7.65 2.99 -4.26
CA ARG A 101 -7.57 1.72 -3.50
C ARG A 101 -6.14 1.40 -3.11
N TRP A 102 -5.93 1.17 -1.81
CA TRP A 102 -4.63 0.91 -1.23
C TRP A 102 -4.00 -0.37 -1.79
N GLY A 103 -2.70 -0.30 -2.11
CA GLY A 103 -1.92 -1.48 -2.48
C GLY A 103 -2.11 -2.01 -3.91
N THR A 104 -2.99 -1.41 -4.71
CA THR A 104 -3.24 -1.88 -6.10
C THR A 104 -1.99 -1.84 -6.99
N TRP A 105 -1.09 -0.88 -6.78
CA TRP A 105 0.18 -0.82 -7.51
C TRP A 105 1.10 -2.01 -7.21
N LEU A 106 1.22 -2.41 -5.94
CA LEU A 106 2.02 -3.57 -5.54
C LEU A 106 1.45 -4.87 -6.14
N ASN A 107 0.11 -5.04 -6.12
CA ASN A 107 -0.54 -6.16 -6.81
C ASN A 107 -0.22 -6.18 -8.31
N GLY A 108 -0.17 -4.99 -8.94
CA GLY A 108 0.32 -4.85 -10.31
C GLY A 108 1.76 -5.35 -10.47
N ALA A 109 2.67 -4.89 -9.63
CA ALA A 109 4.06 -5.36 -9.65
C ALA A 109 4.16 -6.89 -9.47
N PHE A 110 3.35 -7.49 -8.59
CA PHE A 110 3.35 -8.94 -8.37
C PHE A 110 2.85 -9.69 -9.60
N TYR A 111 1.77 -9.20 -10.23
CA TYR A 111 1.25 -9.75 -11.47
C TYR A 111 2.33 -9.77 -12.57
N TYR A 112 3.06 -8.66 -12.75
CA TYR A 112 4.13 -8.60 -13.75
C TYR A 112 5.35 -9.45 -13.38
N ALA A 113 5.67 -9.60 -12.09
CA ALA A 113 6.72 -10.51 -11.64
C ALA A 113 6.39 -11.96 -12.02
N ASP A 114 5.15 -12.38 -11.83
CA ASP A 114 4.69 -13.75 -12.13
C ASP A 114 4.56 -14.04 -13.61
N ASN A 115 4.17 -13.04 -14.39
CA ASN A 115 3.82 -13.21 -15.80
C ASN A 115 4.81 -12.53 -16.75
N PHE A 116 6.01 -12.17 -16.28
CA PHE A 116 6.95 -11.32 -17.01
C PHE A 116 7.23 -11.82 -18.43
N LYS A 117 7.54 -13.12 -18.58
CA LYS A 117 7.86 -13.74 -19.87
C LYS A 117 6.66 -13.69 -20.82
N LYS A 118 5.49 -14.12 -20.35
CA LYS A 118 4.24 -14.16 -21.12
C LYS A 118 3.85 -12.76 -21.62
N ILE A 119 3.87 -11.78 -20.72
CA ILE A 119 3.57 -10.38 -21.06
C ILE A 119 4.56 -9.84 -22.08
N ARG A 120 5.86 -10.14 -21.92
CA ARG A 120 6.86 -9.72 -22.90
C ARG A 120 6.59 -10.32 -24.27
N GLU A 121 6.34 -11.62 -24.36
CA GLU A 121 6.05 -12.31 -25.63
C GLU A 121 4.80 -11.75 -26.32
N ILE A 122 3.74 -11.47 -25.55
CA ILE A 122 2.55 -10.79 -26.09
C ILE A 122 2.92 -9.41 -26.64
N LEU A 123 3.68 -8.59 -25.89
CA LEU A 123 4.06 -7.27 -26.35
C LEU A 123 4.93 -7.32 -27.62
N GLU A 124 5.89 -8.23 -27.70
CA GLU A 124 6.76 -8.40 -28.88
C GLU A 124 5.97 -8.80 -30.13
N SER A 125 4.84 -9.49 -29.97
CA SER A 125 3.98 -9.87 -31.09
C SER A 125 3.08 -8.75 -31.63
N LEU A 126 3.07 -7.58 -30.96
CA LEU A 126 2.30 -6.41 -31.39
C LEU A 126 3.14 -5.47 -32.26
N ASP A 127 2.47 -4.85 -33.23
CA ASP A 127 3.07 -3.83 -34.08
C ASP A 127 3.36 -2.55 -33.28
N GLU A 128 4.54 -1.99 -33.48
CA GLU A 128 4.97 -0.74 -32.82
C GLU A 128 4.31 0.49 -33.43
N ASP A 129 3.93 0.41 -34.71
CA ASP A 129 3.27 1.51 -35.43
C ASP A 129 1.82 1.70 -34.99
N ASP A 130 1.21 0.70 -34.35
CA ASP A 130 -0.18 0.73 -33.87
C ASP A 130 -0.42 1.73 -32.72
N ALA A 131 0.56 1.91 -31.83
CA ALA A 131 0.43 2.82 -30.68
C ALA A 131 1.77 3.08 -29.97
N ALA A 132 2.00 4.34 -29.59
CA ALA A 132 3.14 4.74 -28.76
C ALA A 132 3.25 3.95 -27.44
N SER A 133 2.12 3.55 -26.84
CA SER A 133 2.11 2.73 -25.62
C SER A 133 2.76 1.36 -25.80
N ILE A 134 2.77 0.80 -27.02
CA ILE A 134 3.42 -0.48 -27.33
C ILE A 134 4.93 -0.29 -27.32
N VAL A 135 5.43 0.73 -28.03
CA VAL A 135 6.85 1.11 -28.04
C VAL A 135 7.36 1.33 -26.61
N ASP A 136 6.64 2.14 -25.83
CA ASP A 136 7.04 2.45 -24.45
C ASP A 136 6.99 1.21 -23.54
N ALA A 137 6.00 0.34 -23.72
CA ALA A 137 5.88 -0.91 -22.96
C ALA A 137 7.03 -1.87 -23.27
N LYS A 138 7.37 -2.08 -24.55
CA LYS A 138 8.49 -2.92 -24.99
C LYS A 138 9.82 -2.39 -24.45
N LYS A 139 10.05 -1.07 -24.54
CA LYS A 139 11.25 -0.41 -24.00
C LYS A 139 11.36 -0.58 -22.48
N ALA A 140 10.27 -0.38 -21.75
CA ALA A 140 10.26 -0.53 -20.29
C ALA A 140 10.54 -1.99 -19.88
N MET A 141 9.91 -2.96 -20.54
CA MET A 141 10.12 -4.40 -20.30
C MET A 141 11.54 -4.88 -20.66
N SER A 142 12.20 -4.20 -21.61
CA SER A 142 13.58 -4.49 -22.01
C SER A 142 14.64 -3.79 -21.15
N THR A 143 14.23 -2.96 -20.19
CA THR A 143 15.18 -2.26 -19.31
C THR A 143 15.96 -3.24 -18.43
N ARG A 144 17.29 -3.12 -18.43
CA ARG A 144 18.17 -4.00 -17.65
C ARG A 144 17.80 -3.97 -16.16
N GLY A 145 17.65 -5.14 -15.55
CA GLY A 145 17.34 -5.30 -14.13
C GLY A 145 15.87 -5.15 -13.76
N VAL A 146 14.97 -4.78 -14.69
CA VAL A 146 13.56 -4.54 -14.34
C VAL A 146 12.83 -5.81 -13.89
N LYS A 147 13.20 -6.96 -14.44
CA LYS A 147 12.71 -8.27 -13.98
C LYS A 147 13.15 -8.54 -12.54
N ASP A 148 14.41 -8.26 -12.22
CA ASP A 148 14.96 -8.47 -10.88
C ASP A 148 14.31 -7.51 -9.87
N ASP A 149 13.97 -6.30 -10.29
CA ASP A 149 13.23 -5.34 -9.47
C ASP A 149 11.79 -5.81 -9.21
N LEU A 150 11.07 -6.30 -10.22
CA LEU A 150 9.73 -6.87 -10.05
C LEU A 150 9.74 -8.06 -9.07
N VAL A 151 10.69 -8.98 -9.25
CA VAL A 151 10.88 -10.14 -8.35
C VAL A 151 11.23 -9.67 -6.95
N TYR A 152 12.14 -8.72 -6.80
CA TYR A 152 12.52 -8.17 -5.51
C TYR A 152 11.33 -7.52 -4.79
N ILE A 153 10.53 -6.69 -5.49
CA ILE A 153 9.33 -6.08 -4.91
C ILE A 153 8.36 -7.16 -4.44
N LYS A 154 8.11 -8.19 -5.25
CA LYS A 154 7.24 -9.30 -4.86
C LYS A 154 7.76 -10.03 -3.62
N CYS A 155 8.99 -10.53 -3.65
CA CYS A 155 9.55 -11.34 -2.58
C CYS A 155 9.64 -10.59 -1.24
N HIS A 156 9.94 -9.29 -1.27
CA HIS A 156 10.25 -8.53 -0.06
C HIS A 156 9.14 -7.56 0.38
N PHE A 157 8.09 -7.34 -0.40
CA PHE A 157 7.03 -6.39 -0.04
C PHE A 157 5.60 -6.92 -0.20
N GLN A 158 5.41 -8.19 -0.61
CA GLN A 158 4.06 -8.79 -0.69
C GLN A 158 3.27 -8.77 0.62
N PHE A 159 3.96 -8.87 1.76
CA PHE A 159 3.31 -8.84 3.07
C PHE A 159 2.58 -7.52 3.34
N LEU A 160 2.95 -6.41 2.68
CA LEU A 160 2.27 -5.12 2.88
C LEU A 160 0.80 -5.19 2.51
N ILE A 161 0.45 -5.93 1.46
CA ILE A 161 -0.94 -6.09 1.01
C ILE A 161 -1.75 -6.89 2.02
N GLN A 162 -1.16 -7.96 2.54
CA GLN A 162 -1.77 -8.77 3.59
C GLN A 162 -1.94 -7.94 4.87
N THR A 163 -0.93 -7.17 5.29
CA THR A 163 -1.02 -6.28 6.44
C THR A 163 -2.13 -5.24 6.29
N ILE A 164 -2.25 -4.60 5.13
CA ILE A 164 -3.32 -3.63 4.85
C ILE A 164 -4.69 -4.31 5.00
N ALA A 165 -4.90 -5.42 4.28
CA ALA A 165 -6.17 -6.13 4.29
C ALA A 165 -6.56 -6.59 5.71
N THR A 166 -5.62 -7.13 6.49
CA THR A 166 -5.88 -7.57 7.86
C THR A 166 -6.25 -6.40 8.77
N LEU A 167 -5.56 -5.25 8.67
CA LEU A 167 -5.86 -4.09 9.49
C LEU A 167 -7.14 -3.35 9.08
N GLU A 168 -7.68 -3.60 7.89
CA GLU A 168 -8.99 -3.09 7.45
C GLU A 168 -10.17 -3.91 8.01
N THR A 169 -9.92 -5.10 8.56
CA THR A 169 -10.96 -5.93 9.18
C THR A 169 -11.48 -5.29 10.47
N LYS A 170 -12.73 -5.61 10.82
CA LYS A 170 -13.36 -5.20 12.08
C LYS A 170 -13.09 -6.25 13.16
N ASP A 171 -13.32 -5.87 14.41
CA ASP A 171 -13.30 -6.77 15.59
C ASP A 171 -11.93 -7.35 15.96
N GLN A 172 -10.84 -6.80 15.40
CA GLN A 172 -9.49 -7.15 15.80
C GLN A 172 -9.07 -6.45 17.10
N SER A 173 -8.43 -7.20 18.01
CA SER A 173 -7.93 -6.62 19.25
C SER A 173 -6.80 -5.62 19.02
N LEU A 174 -6.60 -4.72 19.99
CA LEU A 174 -5.47 -3.79 19.99
C LEU A 174 -4.12 -4.54 19.95
N SER A 175 -3.99 -5.59 20.76
CA SER A 175 -2.75 -6.38 20.86
C SER A 175 -2.37 -7.03 19.53
N VAL A 176 -3.35 -7.65 18.85
CA VAL A 176 -3.15 -8.25 17.52
C VAL A 176 -2.77 -7.16 16.51
N SER A 177 -3.48 -6.04 16.49
CA SER A 177 -3.21 -4.93 15.55
C SER A 177 -1.81 -4.34 15.72
N LEU A 178 -1.37 -4.13 16.96
CA LEU A 178 -0.02 -3.64 17.25
C LEU A 178 1.05 -4.67 16.91
N ASN A 179 0.78 -5.96 17.14
CA ASN A 179 1.70 -7.02 16.77
C ASN A 179 1.87 -7.11 15.23
N ILE A 180 0.79 -6.94 14.46
CA ILE A 180 0.88 -6.87 12.99
C ILE A 180 1.81 -5.75 12.54
N ILE A 181 1.71 -4.55 13.14
CA ILE A 181 2.60 -3.43 12.81
C ILE A 181 4.05 -3.71 13.23
N LYS A 182 4.26 -4.38 14.36
CA LYS A 182 5.59 -4.83 14.80
C LYS A 182 6.20 -5.83 13.81
N THR A 183 5.46 -6.86 13.41
CA THR A 183 5.89 -7.85 12.42
C THR A 183 6.16 -7.20 11.06
N LEU A 184 5.30 -6.27 10.63
CA LEU A 184 5.50 -5.48 9.42
C LEU A 184 6.86 -4.76 9.45
N TYR A 185 7.14 -4.05 10.54
CA TYR A 185 8.40 -3.33 10.72
C TYR A 185 9.61 -4.27 10.63
N GLN A 186 9.56 -5.41 11.34
CA GLN A 186 10.63 -6.42 11.34
C GLN A 186 10.85 -7.03 9.96
N ASN A 187 9.79 -7.25 9.17
CA ASN A 187 9.91 -7.77 7.82
C ASN A 187 10.58 -6.77 6.87
N ILE A 188 10.27 -5.47 7.00
CA ILE A 188 10.95 -4.40 6.23
C ILE A 188 12.43 -4.32 6.63
N GLU A 189 12.74 -4.42 7.92
CA GLU A 189 14.11 -4.34 8.44
C GLU A 189 15.00 -5.48 7.92
N LYS A 190 14.44 -6.68 7.73
CA LYS A 190 15.15 -7.85 7.20
C LYS A 190 15.32 -7.82 5.68
N ALA A 191 14.62 -6.94 4.96
CA ALA A 191 14.70 -6.89 3.51
C ALA A 191 16.09 -6.41 3.04
N PRO A 192 16.69 -7.04 2.01
CA PRO A 192 18.03 -6.68 1.54
C PRO A 192 18.01 -5.38 0.70
N ARG A 193 19.17 -4.93 0.19
CA ARG A 193 19.33 -3.72 -0.67
C ARG A 193 19.13 -2.37 0.02
N LYS A 194 19.65 -1.31 -0.62
CA LYS A 194 19.52 0.09 -0.18
C LYS A 194 18.06 0.56 -0.15
N VAL A 195 17.23 0.07 -1.06
CA VAL A 195 15.80 0.41 -1.13
C VAL A 195 15.07 0.07 0.17
N ALA A 196 15.34 -1.11 0.77
CA ALA A 196 14.73 -1.49 2.05
C ALA A 196 15.05 -0.48 3.17
N LYS A 197 16.25 0.12 3.17
CA LYS A 197 16.61 1.14 4.16
C LYS A 197 15.76 2.42 4.03
N GLU A 198 15.47 2.85 2.80
CA GLU A 198 14.58 4.00 2.56
C GLU A 198 13.13 3.70 2.96
N VAL A 199 12.65 2.48 2.67
CA VAL A 199 11.33 2.00 3.08
C VAL A 199 11.23 1.91 4.62
N LEU A 200 12.27 1.41 5.29
CA LEU A 200 12.35 1.36 6.75
C LEU A 200 12.35 2.77 7.36
N LYS A 201 13.13 3.69 6.79
CA LYS A 201 13.14 5.11 7.20
C LYS A 201 11.75 5.73 7.05
N LYS A 202 11.03 5.42 5.97
CA LYS A 202 9.65 5.86 5.79
C LYS A 202 8.73 5.29 6.88
N MET A 203 8.83 3.99 7.15
CA MET A 203 8.02 3.33 8.19
C MET A 203 8.26 3.95 9.57
N LYS A 204 9.53 4.20 9.93
CA LYS A 204 9.90 4.93 11.16
C LYS A 204 9.22 6.29 11.23
N ASN A 205 9.34 7.10 10.16
CA ASN A 205 8.76 8.44 10.14
C ASN A 205 7.22 8.43 10.27
N VAL A 206 6.55 7.43 9.69
CA VAL A 206 5.10 7.25 9.79
C VAL A 206 4.68 6.99 11.24
N LEU A 207 5.41 6.13 11.95
CA LEU A 207 5.12 5.81 13.35
C LEU A 207 5.49 6.96 14.30
N GLU A 208 6.63 7.61 14.10
CA GLU A 208 7.09 8.76 14.91
C GLU A 208 6.12 9.95 14.83
N LYS A 209 5.53 10.19 13.65
CA LYS A 209 4.50 11.23 13.46
C LYS A 209 3.13 10.85 14.02
N ASN A 210 3.01 9.69 14.65
CA ASN A 210 1.78 9.18 15.24
C ASN A 210 1.96 8.98 16.76
N PRO A 211 2.00 10.06 17.57
CA PRO A 211 2.23 9.95 19.01
C PRO A 211 1.17 9.10 19.74
N GLY A 212 -0.03 8.97 19.18
CA GLY A 212 -1.04 8.04 19.70
C GLY A 212 -0.62 6.58 19.62
N TYR A 213 0.16 6.20 18.60
CA TYR A 213 0.65 4.83 18.45
C TYR A 213 1.55 4.43 19.61
N GLU A 214 2.53 5.27 19.99
CA GLU A 214 3.44 4.99 21.10
C GLU A 214 2.68 4.84 22.43
N LYS A 215 1.66 5.68 22.66
CA LYS A 215 0.80 5.57 23.85
C LYS A 215 0.02 4.26 23.88
N LEU A 216 -0.54 3.85 22.75
CA LEU A 216 -1.26 2.57 22.66
C LEU A 216 -0.32 1.38 22.85
N VAL A 217 0.93 1.45 22.37
CA VAL A 217 1.94 0.42 22.66
C VAL A 217 2.21 0.33 24.17
N LYS A 218 2.35 1.46 24.86
CA LYS A 218 2.53 1.48 26.33
C LYS A 218 1.32 0.91 27.07
N ILE A 219 0.10 1.31 26.69
CA ILE A 219 -1.14 0.77 27.27
C ILE A 219 -1.23 -0.74 27.03
N ASN A 220 -0.92 -1.21 25.82
CA ASN A 220 -0.95 -2.62 25.52
C ASN A 220 0.02 -3.43 26.39
N LYS A 221 1.23 -2.93 26.67
CA LYS A 221 2.17 -3.58 27.59
C LYS A 221 1.58 -3.74 28.99
N LEU A 222 1.05 -2.65 29.55
CA LEU A 222 0.40 -2.66 30.86
C LEU A 222 -0.78 -3.64 30.93
N LEU A 223 -1.60 -3.70 29.88
CA LEU A 223 -2.73 -4.64 29.80
C LEU A 223 -2.30 -6.11 29.72
N ASN A 224 -1.06 -6.39 29.29
CA ASN A 224 -0.51 -7.74 29.20
C ASN A 224 0.45 -8.08 30.36
N GLY A 225 0.67 -7.16 31.31
CA GLY A 225 1.55 -7.38 32.47
C GLY A 225 3.05 -7.22 32.20
N ASP A 226 3.42 -6.55 31.10
CA ASP A 226 4.80 -6.22 30.71
C ASP A 226 5.28 -4.87 31.27
#